data_AF-A0A349HBR9-F1
#
_entry.id   AF-A0A349HBR9-F1
#
_cell.length_a   1.000
_cell.length_b   1.000
_cell.length_c   1.000
_cell.angle_alpha   90.00
_cell.angle_beta   90.00
_cell.angle_gamma   90.00
#
_symmetry.space_group_name_H-M   'P 1'
#
loop_
_entity.id
_entity.type
_entity.pdbx_description
1 polymer ?
#
loop_
_entity_poly.entity_id
_entity_poly.type
_entity_poly.pdbx_seq_one_letter_code
_entity_poly.pdbx_strand_id
1 'polypeptide(L)'
;MKASLTHSWNVTPAEAIALQQALRGRVILADRLGTVRRVAGVDVGFEADGTVTRAAVAVLAYPGLELLETTIARRPTEFPYVPGLLSFRELPAVLDALTQLCEPPDLLLCDGQGIAHPRRFGIASHLGLLMDVPSIGAVSLKKSM
;
A
#
# COMPACT_ATOMS: atom_id res chain seq x y z
N MET A 1 1.16 -7.22 12.11
CA MET A 1 2.37 -6.32 12.12
C MET A 1 2.00 -4.87 12.49
N LYS A 2 2.94 -4.00 12.89
CA LYS A 2 2.68 -2.59 13.29
C LYS A 2 3.39 -1.60 12.35
N ALA A 3 2.80 -0.42 12.15
CA ALA A 3 3.41 0.66 11.38
C ALA A 3 4.59 1.30 12.15
N SER A 4 5.68 1.57 11.44
CA SER A 4 6.90 2.22 11.93
C SER A 4 6.85 3.75 11.80
N LEU A 5 5.97 4.26 10.94
CA LEU A 5 5.70 5.68 10.77
C LEU A 5 4.19 5.93 10.78
N THR A 6 3.77 7.04 11.38
CA THR A 6 2.36 7.46 11.40
C THR A 6 2.23 8.93 11.01
N HIS A 7 1.11 9.26 10.37
CA HIS A 7 0.63 10.62 10.13
C HIS A 7 -0.90 10.60 10.19
N SER A 8 -1.54 11.78 10.22
CA SER A 8 -3.01 11.87 10.18
C SER A 8 -3.54 11.42 8.81
N TRP A 9 -4.62 10.64 8.82
CA TRP A 9 -5.40 10.32 7.62
C TRP A 9 -6.52 11.33 7.37
N ASN A 10 -6.97 12.02 8.42
CA ASN A 10 -7.92 13.11 8.32
C ASN A 10 -7.17 14.38 7.90
N VAL A 11 -7.03 14.55 6.58
CA VAL A 11 -6.34 15.65 5.93
C VAL A 11 -7.09 16.06 4.67
N THR A 12 -6.99 17.33 4.30
CA THR A 12 -7.45 17.83 3.01
C THR A 12 -6.55 17.33 1.87
N PRO A 13 -7.02 17.36 0.60
CA PRO A 13 -6.16 17.05 -0.54
C PRO A 13 -4.87 17.89 -0.62
N ALA A 14 -4.92 19.15 -0.21
CA ALA A 14 -3.74 20.03 -0.20
C ALA A 14 -2.70 19.57 0.84
N GLU A 15 -3.17 19.24 2.06
CA GLU A 15 -2.31 18.70 3.12
C GLU A 15 -1.76 17.32 2.76
N ALA A 16 -2.57 16.46 2.12
CA ALA A 16 -2.13 15.17 1.61
C ALA A 16 -0.98 15.32 0.60
N ILE A 17 -1.08 16.29 -0.33
CA ILE A 17 0.02 16.60 -1.27
C ILE A 17 1.27 17.07 -0.52
N ALA A 18 1.12 17.93 0.48
CA ALA A 18 2.24 18.40 1.29
C ALA A 18 2.93 17.24 2.03
N LEU A 19 2.15 16.30 2.58
CA LEU A 19 2.66 15.07 3.19
C LEU A 19 3.44 14.21 2.19
N GLN A 20 2.93 14.00 0.97
CA GLN A 20 3.67 13.26 -0.06
C GLN A 20 5.03 13.90 -0.37
N GLN A 21 5.08 15.24 -0.46
CA GLN A 21 6.32 15.97 -0.75
C GLN A 21 7.30 15.96 0.43
N ALA A 22 6.82 15.96 1.67
CA ALA A 22 7.65 15.83 2.85
C ALA A 22 8.23 14.41 2.98
N LEU A 23 7.42 13.38 2.69
CA LEU A 23 7.79 11.99 2.92
C LEU A 23 8.59 11.36 1.77
N ARG A 24 8.47 11.86 0.53
CA ARG A 24 9.20 11.29 -0.62
C ARG A 24 10.72 11.22 -0.45
N GLY A 25 11.31 12.15 0.31
CA GLY A 25 12.75 12.16 0.57
C GLY A 25 13.23 11.02 1.46
N ARG A 26 12.31 10.30 2.09
CA ARG A 26 12.60 9.14 2.96
C ARG A 26 12.53 7.80 2.24
N VAL A 27 12.10 7.78 0.97
CA VAL A 27 12.06 6.56 0.18
C VAL A 27 13.48 6.13 -0.17
N ILE A 28 13.82 4.88 0.14
CA ILE A 28 15.11 4.27 -0.20
C ILE A 28 14.96 3.58 -1.55
N LEU A 29 15.79 3.98 -2.53
CA LEU A 29 15.81 3.39 -3.87
C LEU A 29 16.98 2.43 -4.11
N ALA A 30 17.88 2.32 -3.12
CA ALA A 30 18.97 1.37 -3.17
C ALA A 30 18.47 -0.04 -2.88
N ASP A 31 19.00 -1.03 -3.58
CA ASP A 31 18.75 -2.43 -3.26
C ASP A 31 19.37 -2.76 -1.90
N ARG A 32 18.50 -2.98 -0.92
CA ARG A 32 18.82 -3.41 0.44
C ARG A 32 17.98 -4.63 0.82
N LEU A 33 17.51 -5.38 -0.17
CA LEU A 33 16.62 -6.51 0.05
C LEU A 33 17.40 -7.66 0.71
N GLY A 34 16.88 -8.17 1.81
CA GLY A 34 17.38 -9.39 2.45
C GLY A 34 16.91 -10.65 1.71
N THR A 35 17.07 -11.81 2.35
CA THR A 35 16.46 -13.04 1.85
C THR A 35 14.94 -12.95 1.92
N VAL A 36 14.26 -13.06 0.76
CA VAL A 36 12.80 -13.10 0.67
C VAL A 36 12.31 -14.54 0.81
N ARG A 37 11.51 -14.79 1.85
CA ARG A 37 10.82 -16.07 2.09
C ARG A 37 9.31 -15.94 2.00
N ARG A 38 8.78 -14.73 2.23
CA ARG A 38 7.35 -14.42 2.16
C ARG A 38 7.11 -13.16 1.36
N VAL A 39 6.21 -13.24 0.39
CA VAL A 39 5.74 -12.10 -0.39
C VAL A 39 4.27 -11.86 -0.10
N ALA A 40 3.85 -10.61 0.04
CA ALA A 40 2.46 -10.26 0.23
C ALA A 40 1.93 -9.45 -0.96
N GLY A 41 0.85 -9.93 -1.57
CA GLY A 41 0.04 -9.15 -2.51
C GLY A 41 -0.97 -8.30 -1.74
N VAL A 42 -1.09 -7.04 -2.12
CA VAL A 42 -2.03 -6.07 -1.54
C VAL A 42 -2.90 -5.50 -2.65
N ASP A 43 -4.21 -5.65 -2.49
CA ASP A 43 -5.21 -5.14 -3.41
C ASP A 43 -6.36 -4.47 -2.65
N VAL A 44 -6.99 -3.47 -3.25
CA VAL A 44 -8.07 -2.69 -2.64
C VAL A 44 -9.21 -2.52 -3.63
N GLY A 45 -10.40 -2.94 -3.20
CA GLY A 45 -11.65 -2.73 -3.90
C GLY A 45 -12.57 -1.78 -3.13
N PHE A 46 -13.61 -1.31 -3.81
CA PHE A 46 -14.67 -0.52 -3.20
C PHE A 46 -16.00 -1.27 -3.28
N GLU A 47 -16.70 -1.35 -2.16
CA GLU A 47 -18.04 -1.94 -2.01
C GLU A 47 -19.08 -0.81 -1.78
N ALA A 48 -20.37 -1.16 -1.82
CA ALA A 48 -21.48 -0.27 -1.50
C ALA A 48 -21.37 1.10 -2.21
N ASP A 49 -21.29 1.09 -3.54
CA ASP A 49 -21.19 2.28 -4.39
C ASP A 49 -20.05 3.24 -4.02
N GLY A 50 -18.94 2.70 -3.50
CA GLY A 50 -17.75 3.48 -3.15
C GLY A 50 -17.68 3.93 -1.70
N THR A 51 -18.71 3.65 -0.89
CA THR A 51 -18.78 4.08 0.51
C THR A 51 -17.99 3.19 1.47
N VAL A 52 -17.63 1.97 1.04
CA VAL A 52 -16.81 1.05 1.82
C VAL A 52 -15.54 0.71 1.04
N THR A 53 -14.39 0.94 1.66
CA THR A 53 -13.09 0.51 1.15
C THR A 53 -12.79 -0.88 1.73
N ARG A 54 -12.48 -1.84 0.87
CA ARG A 54 -12.11 -3.21 1.24
C ARG A 54 -10.69 -3.51 0.79
N ALA A 55 -9.78 -3.70 1.74
CA ALA A 55 -8.44 -4.17 1.46
C ALA A 55 -8.36 -5.69 1.64
N ALA A 56 -7.60 -6.34 0.77
CA ALA A 56 -7.23 -7.74 0.88
C ALA A 56 -5.71 -7.86 0.84
N VAL A 57 -5.16 -8.71 1.70
CA VAL A 57 -3.75 -9.08 1.70
C VAL A 57 -3.63 -10.60 1.61
N ALA A 58 -2.77 -11.09 0.73
CA ALA A 58 -2.45 -12.50 0.62
C ALA A 58 -0.93 -12.70 0.79
N VAL A 59 -0.52 -13.51 1.76
CA VAL A 59 0.89 -13.84 2.02
C VAL A 59 1.18 -15.19 1.39
N LEU A 60 2.23 -15.26 0.58
CA LEU A 60 2.68 -16.46 -0.10
C LEU A 60 4.12 -16.79 0.30
N ALA A 61 4.43 -18.07 0.44
CA ALA A 61 5.79 -18.55 0.53
C ALA A 61 6.53 -18.30 -0.78
N TYR A 62 7.81 -17.96 -0.73
CA TYR A 62 8.66 -17.75 -1.90
C TYR A 62 9.89 -18.67 -1.82
N PRO A 63 10.31 -19.32 -2.92
CA PRO A 63 9.84 -19.15 -4.30
C PRO A 63 8.63 -20.00 -4.71
N GLY A 64 8.10 -20.85 -3.83
CA GLY A 64 7.06 -21.83 -4.18
C GLY A 64 5.68 -21.25 -4.51
N LEU A 65 5.37 -20.03 -4.06
CA LEU A 65 4.09 -19.35 -4.21
C LEU A 65 2.91 -20.10 -3.57
N GLU A 66 3.18 -20.87 -2.52
CA GLU A 66 2.15 -21.49 -1.70
C GLU A 66 1.47 -20.42 -0.84
N LEU A 67 0.14 -20.37 -0.85
CA LEU A 67 -0.63 -19.44 -0.03
C LEU A 67 -0.49 -19.82 1.45
N LEU A 68 0.01 -18.89 2.27
CA LEU A 68 0.17 -19.07 3.71
C LEU A 68 -0.97 -18.45 4.50
N GLU A 69 -1.37 -17.24 4.14
CA GLU A 69 -2.36 -16.46 4.90
C GLU A 69 -3.12 -15.49 4.00
N THR A 70 -4.37 -15.21 4.35
CA THR A 70 -5.11 -14.07 3.79
C THR A 70 -5.79 -13.28 4.89
N THR A 71 -5.84 -11.97 4.73
CA THR A 71 -6.59 -11.06 5.61
C THR A 71 -7.41 -10.09 4.79
N ILE A 72 -8.54 -9.67 5.36
CA ILE A 72 -9.44 -8.69 4.75
C ILE A 72 -9.78 -7.65 5.83
N ALA A 73 -9.79 -6.39 5.44
CA ALA A 73 -10.34 -5.32 6.27
C ALA A 73 -11.32 -4.48 5.46
N ARG A 74 -12.34 -3.97 6.15
CA ARG A 74 -13.35 -3.07 5.60
C ARG A 74 -13.44 -1.84 6.46
N ARG A 75 -13.49 -0.68 5.81
CA ARG A 75 -13.66 0.62 6.47
C ARG A 75 -14.59 1.52 5.65
N PRO A 76 -15.27 2.49 6.29
CA PRO A 76 -15.85 3.61 5.57
C PRO A 76 -14.81 4.32 4.71
N THR A 77 -15.18 4.68 3.48
CA THR A 77 -14.34 5.48 2.59
C THR A 77 -14.45 6.95 2.95
N GLU A 78 -13.44 7.50 3.60
CA GLU A 78 -13.48 8.89 4.11
C GLU A 78 -12.81 9.89 3.16
N PHE A 79 -11.85 9.45 2.34
CA PHE A 79 -11.08 10.34 1.46
C PHE A 79 -11.66 10.33 0.02
N PRO A 80 -11.84 11.49 -0.64
CA PRO A 80 -12.38 11.56 -1.99
C PRO A 80 -11.43 10.97 -3.03
N TYR A 81 -11.97 10.55 -4.17
CA TYR A 81 -11.13 10.10 -5.28
C TYR A 81 -10.44 11.31 -5.93
N VAL A 82 -9.13 11.43 -5.71
CA VAL A 82 -8.29 12.48 -6.31
C VAL A 82 -7.07 11.81 -6.97
N PRO A 83 -6.86 11.99 -8.29
CA PRO A 83 -5.70 11.42 -8.98
C PRO A 83 -4.38 11.75 -8.28
N GLY A 84 -3.60 10.71 -8.01
CA GLY A 84 -2.32 10.79 -7.31
C GLY A 84 -2.40 10.91 -5.78
N LEU A 85 -3.59 10.77 -5.18
CA LEU A 85 -3.79 10.69 -3.72
C LEU A 85 -4.47 9.39 -3.28
N LEU A 86 -4.44 8.36 -4.15
CA LEU A 86 -5.10 7.07 -3.91
C LEU A 86 -4.69 6.43 -2.58
N SER A 87 -3.42 6.59 -2.19
CA SER A 87 -2.91 6.07 -0.92
C SER A 87 -3.67 6.58 0.31
N PHE A 88 -4.17 7.83 0.31
CA PHE A 88 -4.93 8.39 1.43
C PHE A 88 -6.34 7.81 1.54
N ARG A 89 -6.87 7.32 0.43
CA ARG A 89 -8.17 6.67 0.35
C ARG A 89 -8.11 5.20 0.74
N GLU A 90 -7.02 4.52 0.40
CA GLU A 90 -6.95 3.06 0.47
C GLU A 90 -6.12 2.52 1.63
N LEU A 91 -5.00 3.17 1.96
CA LEU A 91 -4.06 2.65 2.96
C LEU A 91 -4.63 2.49 4.37
N PRO A 92 -5.59 3.29 4.86
CA PRO A 92 -6.22 3.02 6.16
C PRO A 92 -6.79 1.60 6.25
N ALA A 93 -7.46 1.11 5.19
CA ALA A 93 -7.98 -0.24 5.16
C ALA A 93 -6.86 -1.29 5.00
N VAL A 94 -5.84 -1.00 4.18
CA VAL A 94 -4.67 -1.89 4.02
C VAL A 94 -3.94 -2.09 5.35
N LEU A 95 -3.72 -1.02 6.11
CA LEU A 95 -3.08 -1.10 7.42
C LEU A 95 -3.88 -1.99 8.38
N ASP A 96 -5.20 -1.84 8.41
CA ASP A 96 -6.06 -2.69 9.25
C ASP A 96 -5.97 -4.17 8.82
N ALA A 97 -5.87 -4.47 7.52
CA ALA A 97 -5.63 -5.85 7.05
C ALA A 97 -4.24 -6.37 7.47
N LEU A 98 -3.19 -5.58 7.29
CA LEU A 98 -1.82 -5.95 7.69
C LEU A 98 -1.68 -6.15 9.21
N THR A 99 -2.43 -5.41 10.03
CA THR A 99 -2.38 -5.63 11.49
C THR A 99 -2.88 -7.01 11.92
N GLN A 100 -3.73 -7.64 11.12
CA GLN A 100 -4.29 -8.97 11.39
C GLN A 100 -3.35 -10.11 11.00
N LEU A 101 -2.29 -9.84 10.22
CA LEU A 101 -1.36 -10.88 9.78
C LEU A 101 -0.57 -11.51 10.93
N CYS A 102 -0.56 -12.84 10.94
CA CYS A 102 0.32 -13.68 11.75
C CYS A 102 1.65 -13.99 11.06
N GLU A 103 1.67 -14.04 9.72
CA GLU A 103 2.84 -14.28 8.89
C GLU A 103 3.35 -12.96 8.26
N PRO A 104 4.30 -12.24 8.88
CA PRO A 104 4.78 -10.98 8.33
C PRO A 104 5.54 -11.20 7.00
N PRO A 105 5.24 -10.41 5.95
CA PRO A 105 5.93 -10.53 4.67
C PRO A 105 7.31 -9.86 4.70
N ASP A 106 8.23 -10.38 3.88
CA ASP A 106 9.54 -9.76 3.64
C ASP A 106 9.48 -8.71 2.50
N LEU A 107 8.46 -8.80 1.65
CA LEU A 107 8.25 -7.94 0.48
C LEU A 107 6.75 -7.74 0.22
N LEU A 108 6.36 -6.48 -0.01
CA LEU A 108 5.00 -6.09 -0.39
C LEU A 108 4.92 -5.83 -1.90
N LEU A 109 3.88 -6.38 -2.53
CA LEU A 109 3.49 -6.14 -3.92
C LEU A 109 2.13 -5.45 -3.90
N CYS A 110 2.07 -4.18 -4.29
CA CYS A 110 0.85 -3.39 -4.27
C CYS A 110 0.30 -3.22 -5.69
N ASP A 111 -1.01 -3.39 -5.88
CA ASP A 111 -1.67 -2.90 -7.10
C ASP A 111 -1.70 -1.36 -7.09
N GLY A 112 -0.77 -0.76 -7.82
CA GLY A 112 -0.62 0.68 -7.87
C GLY A 112 0.82 1.15 -7.96
N GLN A 113 1.01 2.45 -8.19
CA GLN A 113 2.32 3.02 -8.46
C GLN A 113 3.18 3.11 -7.19
N GLY A 114 4.49 2.92 -7.35
CA GLY A 114 5.51 3.34 -6.37
C GLY A 114 6.13 4.66 -6.76
N ILE A 115 7.41 4.64 -7.14
CA ILE A 115 8.15 5.84 -7.58
C ILE A 115 7.69 6.38 -8.93
N ALA A 116 7.04 5.55 -9.74
CA ALA A 116 6.42 5.92 -11.02
C ALA A 116 5.12 6.73 -10.82
N HIS A 117 5.17 7.71 -9.93
CA HIS A 117 4.08 8.59 -9.52
C HIS A 117 4.48 10.06 -9.83
N PRO A 118 3.54 10.98 -10.11
CA PRO A 118 3.87 12.39 -10.40
C PRO A 118 4.73 13.06 -9.33
N ARG A 119 4.58 12.63 -8.07
CA ARG A 119 5.34 13.15 -6.91
C ARG A 119 6.40 12.17 -6.39
N ARG A 120 6.71 11.11 -7.13
CA ARG A 120 7.65 10.03 -6.74
C ARG A 120 7.28 9.34 -5.41
N PHE A 121 5.99 9.32 -5.08
CA PHE A 121 5.45 8.82 -3.83
C PHE A 121 4.03 8.28 -4.02
N GLY A 122 3.91 7.18 -4.77
CA GLY A 122 2.66 6.45 -4.97
C GLY A 122 2.32 5.53 -3.79
N ILE A 123 1.24 4.77 -3.91
CA ILE A 123 0.72 3.91 -2.84
C ILE A 123 1.73 2.88 -2.35
N ALA A 124 2.52 2.25 -3.24
CA ALA A 124 3.52 1.27 -2.83
C ALA A 124 4.62 1.94 -2.00
N SER A 125 5.17 3.07 -2.47
CA SER A 125 6.21 3.83 -1.73
C SER A 125 5.70 4.32 -0.37
N HIS A 126 4.43 4.73 -0.32
CA HIS A 126 3.81 5.19 0.91
C HIS A 126 3.64 4.04 1.90
N LEU A 127 3.11 2.90 1.46
CA LEU A 127 2.95 1.71 2.30
C LEU A 127 4.28 1.19 2.82
N GLY A 128 5.29 1.05 1.94
CA GLY A 128 6.62 0.58 2.34
C GLY A 128 7.26 1.47 3.41
N LEU A 129 7.09 2.80 3.28
CA LEU A 129 7.58 3.75 4.29
C LEU A 129 6.82 3.63 5.63
N LEU A 130 5.51 3.42 5.59
CA LEU A 130 4.70 3.27 6.81
C LEU A 130 5.03 1.98 7.56
N MET A 131 5.25 0.88 6.84
CA MET A 131 5.47 -0.44 7.42
C MET A 131 6.94 -0.77 7.67
N ASP A 132 7.87 0.01 7.12
CA ASP A 132 9.29 -0.31 7.07
C ASP A 132 9.56 -1.69 6.44
N VAL A 133 8.84 -1.97 5.34
CA VAL A 133 8.94 -3.21 4.56
C VAL A 133 9.21 -2.84 3.10
N PRO A 134 10.15 -3.50 2.41
CA PRO A 134 10.34 -3.34 0.97
C PRO A 134 9.02 -3.46 0.21
N SER A 135 8.77 -2.55 -0.73
CA SER A 135 7.50 -2.48 -1.44
C SER A 135 7.70 -2.21 -2.93
N ILE A 136 7.00 -2.96 -3.77
CA ILE A 136 6.98 -2.79 -5.22
C ILE A 136 5.56 -2.45 -5.65
N GLY A 137 5.44 -1.42 -6.49
CA GLY A 137 4.19 -1.12 -7.17
C GLY A 137 4.11 -1.88 -8.48
N ALA A 138 3.12 -2.75 -8.62
CA ALA A 138 2.81 -3.46 -9.86
C ALA A 138 1.57 -2.80 -10.46
N VAL A 139 1.68 -2.30 -11.69
CA VAL A 139 0.55 -1.68 -12.39
C VAL A 139 0.46 -2.30 -13.77
N SER A 140 -0.75 -2.62 -14.21
CA SER A 140 -0.96 -2.98 -15.61
C SER A 140 -0.91 -1.73 -16.48
N LEU A 141 -0.05 -1.74 -17.51
CA LEU A 141 -0.09 -0.74 -18.56
C LEU A 141 -1.41 -0.93 -19.33
N LYS A 142 -2.42 -0.10 -19.05
CA LYS A 142 -3.56 0.01 -19.96
C LYS A 142 -3.01 0.56 -21.28
N LYS A 143 -2.80 -0.31 -22.27
CA LYS A 143 -2.67 0.14 -23.66
C LYS A 143 -3.95 0.88 -23.97
N SER A 144 -3.84 2.17 -24.26
CA SER A 144 -4.90 2.92 -24.93
C SER A 144 -5.21 2.15 -26.22
N MET A 145 -6.39 1.53 -26.27
CA MET A 145 -6.99 1.10 -27.54
C MET A 145 -7.53 2.33 -28.26
#